data_AF-A0ABC8LE40-F1
#
_entry.id   AF-A0ABC8LE40-F1
#
_cell.length_a   1.000
_cell.length_b   1.000
_cell.length_c   1.000
_cell.angle_alpha   90.00
_cell.angle_beta   90.00
_cell.angle_gamma   90.00
#
_symmetry.space_group_name_H-M   'P 1'
#
loop_
_entity.id
_entity.type
_entity.pdbx_description
1 polymer ?
#
loop_
_entity_poly.entity_id
_entity_poly.type
_entity_poly.pdbx_seq_one_letter_code
_entity_poly.pdbx_strand_id
1 'polypeptide(L)'
;MAQFMKILVAMALTIAITAVISTTTSKTTTTTATLSLEDPFKNLNPPGAAKIRPSRFLAQKVDQGQGPKARNPNAADHCHKEPEICSSSYYSTGANSTMACCNNKCMDLSTDDKNCGACKNKCKFGQTCCRGQCVYVAYDKRHCGECNHRCELGELCVYGLCNYA
;
A
#
# COMPACT_ATOMS: atom_id res chain seq x y z
N MET A 1 -32.07 -2.32 -60.92
CA MET A 1 -30.60 -2.54 -61.00
C MET A 1 -29.83 -1.73 -59.95
N ALA A 2 -29.93 -0.40 -59.90
CA ALA A 2 -29.14 0.44 -58.97
C ALA A 2 -29.46 0.24 -57.46
N GLN A 3 -30.72 -0.05 -57.09
CA GLN A 3 -31.05 -0.35 -55.69
C GLN A 3 -30.53 -1.71 -55.23
N PHE A 4 -30.54 -2.71 -56.12
CA PHE A 4 -30.01 -4.05 -55.82
C PHE A 4 -28.50 -4.00 -55.54
N MET A 5 -27.75 -3.20 -56.30
CA MET A 5 -26.31 -3.01 -56.05
C MET A 5 -26.03 -2.33 -54.69
N LYS A 6 -26.86 -1.38 -54.25
CA LYS A 6 -26.70 -0.73 -52.94
C LYS A 6 -26.92 -1.70 -51.77
N ILE A 7 -27.87 -2.62 -51.90
CA ILE A 7 -28.16 -3.65 -50.88
C ILE A 7 -27.01 -4.66 -50.78
N LEU A 8 -26.43 -5.06 -51.92
CA LEU A 8 -25.27 -5.97 -51.96
C LEU A 8 -24.02 -5.34 -51.31
N VAL A 9 -23.77 -4.05 -51.54
CA VAL A 9 -22.65 -3.34 -50.91
C VAL A 9 -22.86 -3.20 -49.39
N ALA A 10 -24.09 -2.94 -48.93
CA ALA A 10 -24.40 -2.82 -47.51
C ALA A 10 -24.20 -4.15 -46.75
N MET A 11 -24.63 -5.28 -47.33
CA MET A 11 -24.43 -6.60 -46.72
C MET A 11 -22.95 -7.02 -46.69
N ALA A 12 -22.17 -6.64 -47.70
CA ALA A 12 -20.72 -6.90 -47.70
C ALA A 12 -19.99 -6.11 -46.60
N LEU A 13 -20.38 -4.85 -46.35
CA LEU A 13 -19.78 -4.02 -45.30
C LEU A 13 -20.07 -4.57 -43.89
N THR A 14 -21.29 -5.04 -43.64
CA THR A 14 -21.66 -5.58 -42.32
C THR A 14 -20.92 -6.89 -42.00
N ILE A 15 -20.73 -7.75 -43.01
CA ILE A 15 -19.98 -9.02 -42.83
C ILE A 15 -18.50 -8.74 -42.54
N ALA A 16 -17.89 -7.75 -43.21
CA ALA A 16 -16.51 -7.34 -42.96
C ALA A 16 -16.30 -6.82 -41.53
N ILE A 17 -17.24 -6.03 -41.00
CA ILE A 17 -17.13 -5.47 -39.64
C ILE A 17 -17.27 -6.59 -38.58
N THR A 18 -18.14 -7.57 -38.79
CA THR A 18 -18.30 -8.70 -37.85
C THR A 18 -17.12 -9.67 -37.86
N ALA A 19 -16.37 -9.79 -38.96
CA ALA A 19 -15.22 -10.69 -39.06
C ALA A 19 -13.98 -10.18 -38.29
N VAL A 20 -13.89 -8.87 -38.02
CA VAL A 20 -12.75 -8.26 -37.30
C VAL A 20 -12.84 -8.48 -35.78
N ILE A 21 -14.03 -8.72 -35.24
CA ILE A 21 -14.24 -8.86 -33.79
C ILE A 21 -13.85 -10.28 -33.29
N SER A 22 -13.89 -11.29 -34.17
CA SER A 22 -13.72 -12.71 -33.77
C SER A 22 -12.26 -13.20 -33.71
N THR A 23 -11.26 -12.39 -34.05
CA THR A 23 -9.84 -12.84 -34.11
C THR A 23 -8.98 -12.44 -32.91
N THR A 24 -9.55 -11.81 -31.88
CA THR A 24 -8.80 -11.42 -30.66
C THR A 24 -9.02 -12.37 -29.47
N THR A 25 -8.98 -13.69 -29.71
CA THR A 25 -8.74 -14.66 -28.61
C THR A 25 -7.25 -14.92 -28.51
N SER A 26 -6.57 -14.14 -27.67
CA SER A 26 -5.18 -14.34 -27.26
C SER A 26 -5.03 -15.73 -26.60
N LYS A 27 -4.34 -16.66 -27.27
CA LYS A 27 -3.82 -17.88 -26.63
C LYS A 27 -2.75 -17.47 -25.61
N THR A 28 -3.06 -17.52 -24.32
CA THR A 28 -2.04 -17.45 -23.27
C THR A 28 -1.32 -18.80 -23.22
N THR A 29 -0.16 -18.89 -23.86
CA THR A 29 0.74 -20.04 -23.74
C THR A 29 1.47 -19.94 -22.40
N THR A 30 1.05 -20.73 -21.42
CA THR A 30 1.78 -20.89 -20.16
C THR A 30 2.99 -21.79 -20.41
N THR A 31 4.14 -21.19 -20.72
CA THR A 31 5.43 -21.89 -20.76
C THR A 31 5.91 -22.09 -19.33
N THR A 32 5.61 -23.25 -18.73
CA THR A 32 6.26 -23.70 -17.49
C THR A 32 7.72 -24.05 -17.80
N ALA A 33 8.61 -23.08 -17.60
CA ALA A 33 10.05 -23.33 -17.51
C ALA A 33 10.35 -23.93 -16.13
N THR A 34 10.60 -25.24 -16.09
CA THR A 34 11.14 -25.90 -14.90
C THR A 34 12.61 -25.52 -14.76
N LEU A 35 12.90 -24.52 -13.93
CA LEU A 35 14.25 -24.22 -13.47
C LEU A 35 14.60 -25.21 -12.34
N SER A 36 15.36 -26.26 -12.68
CA SER A 36 16.06 -27.06 -11.69
C SER A 36 17.22 -26.25 -11.14
N LEU A 37 17.06 -25.67 -9.95
CA LEU A 37 18.15 -25.18 -9.14
C LEU A 37 18.60 -26.34 -8.24
N GLU A 38 19.77 -26.91 -8.53
CA GLU A 38 20.42 -27.86 -7.63
C GLU A 38 20.87 -27.10 -6.38
N ASP A 39 20.41 -27.54 -5.20
CA ASP A 39 20.68 -26.91 -3.91
C ASP A 39 22.10 -27.28 -3.42
N PRO A 40 23.07 -26.34 -3.35
CA PRO A 40 24.47 -26.66 -3.06
C PRO A 40 24.74 -27.01 -1.59
N PHE A 41 23.73 -26.99 -0.72
CA PHE A 41 23.89 -27.15 0.73
C PHE A 41 23.45 -28.52 1.29
N LYS A 42 23.14 -29.49 0.44
CA LYS A 42 22.60 -30.79 0.87
C LYS A 42 23.58 -31.69 1.67
N ASN A 43 24.84 -31.28 1.84
CA ASN A 43 25.89 -32.11 2.45
C ASN A 43 26.70 -31.39 3.55
N LEU A 44 26.07 -30.61 4.42
CA LEU A 44 26.73 -30.15 5.64
C LEU A 44 26.01 -30.73 6.87
N ASN A 45 26.66 -31.71 7.51
CA ASN A 45 26.21 -32.29 8.77
C ASN A 45 26.30 -31.26 9.90
N PRO A 46 25.24 -31.03 10.70
CA PRO A 46 25.27 -30.05 11.78
C PRO A 46 25.99 -30.61 13.02
N PRO A 47 26.96 -29.87 13.61
CA PRO A 47 27.51 -30.25 14.90
C PRO A 47 26.58 -29.81 16.03
N GLY A 48 26.17 -30.79 16.84
CA GLY A 48 26.00 -30.65 18.28
C GLY A 48 24.90 -29.72 18.78
N ALA A 49 23.74 -30.30 19.13
CA ALA A 49 22.65 -29.63 19.82
C ALA A 49 23.09 -29.07 21.19
N ALA A 50 23.31 -27.76 21.28
CA ALA A 50 23.35 -27.05 22.55
C ALA A 50 21.99 -26.40 22.83
N LYS A 51 21.18 -27.03 23.70
CA LYS A 51 19.94 -26.44 24.23
C LYS A 51 20.29 -25.28 25.16
N ILE A 52 19.96 -24.05 24.76
CA ILE A 52 20.00 -22.89 25.67
C ILE A 52 18.57 -22.39 25.88
N ARG A 53 18.15 -22.34 27.14
CA ARG A 53 16.86 -21.82 27.59
C ARG A 53 16.97 -20.30 27.76
N PRO A 54 16.09 -19.48 27.18
CA PRO A 54 16.25 -18.03 27.25
C PRO A 54 15.77 -17.48 28.59
N SER A 55 16.62 -16.68 29.24
CA SER A 55 16.22 -15.72 30.27
C SER A 55 16.19 -14.31 29.65
N ARG A 56 15.16 -13.55 30.04
CA ARG A 56 14.60 -12.35 29.40
C ARG A 56 15.47 -11.08 29.34
N PHE A 57 16.79 -11.14 29.58
CA PHE A 57 17.56 -9.91 29.82
C PHE A 57 18.85 -9.64 29.02
N LEU A 58 19.32 -10.50 28.10
CA LEU A 58 20.49 -10.14 27.29
C LEU A 58 20.39 -10.56 25.82
N ALA A 59 20.55 -9.56 24.96
CA ALA A 59 20.96 -9.56 23.55
C ALA A 59 20.73 -10.87 22.77
N GLN A 60 19.73 -10.83 21.90
CA GLN A 60 19.63 -11.75 20.77
C GLN A 60 20.86 -11.54 19.89
N LYS A 61 21.85 -12.44 20.01
CA LYS A 61 22.98 -12.47 19.07
C LYS A 61 22.41 -12.66 17.67
N VAL A 62 22.83 -11.75 16.79
CA VAL A 62 22.54 -11.75 15.37
C VAL A 62 23.34 -12.89 14.76
N ASP A 63 22.73 -14.05 14.58
CA ASP A 63 23.31 -15.09 13.74
C ASP A 63 22.99 -14.76 12.27
N GLN A 64 24.07 -14.44 11.56
CA GLN A 64 24.27 -14.37 10.11
C GLN A 64 23.01 -14.33 9.21
N GLY A 65 22.72 -13.11 8.72
CA GLY A 65 22.14 -12.93 7.38
C GLY A 65 20.67 -12.54 7.32
N GLN A 66 19.88 -12.77 8.36
CA GLN A 66 18.53 -12.22 8.42
C GLN A 66 18.54 -10.92 9.23
N GLY A 67 18.22 -9.81 8.57
CA GLY A 67 17.88 -8.55 9.22
C GLY A 67 16.84 -8.74 10.34
N PRO A 68 16.65 -7.75 11.22
CA PRO A 68 15.84 -7.87 12.44
C PRO A 68 14.53 -8.60 12.13
N LYS A 69 14.33 -9.79 12.72
CA LYS A 69 13.11 -10.58 12.52
C LYS A 69 11.93 -9.67 12.78
N ALA A 70 11.09 -9.47 11.76
CA ALA A 70 9.86 -8.69 11.88
C ALA A 70 9.09 -9.20 13.10
N ARG A 71 8.85 -8.32 14.07
CA ARG A 71 8.00 -8.66 15.21
C ARG A 71 6.65 -9.13 14.66
N ASN A 72 6.01 -10.06 15.38
CA ASN A 72 4.67 -10.50 15.06
C ASN A 72 3.76 -9.26 14.88
N PRO A 73 3.20 -8.99 13.69
CA PRO A 73 2.36 -7.82 13.44
C PRO A 73 1.12 -7.78 14.33
N ASN A 74 0.75 -8.93 14.89
CA ASN A 74 -0.39 -9.11 15.78
C ASN A 74 0.02 -9.11 17.27
N ALA A 75 1.29 -8.87 17.60
CA ALA A 75 1.67 -8.65 18.99
C ALA A 75 0.92 -7.41 19.50
N ALA A 76 0.16 -7.58 20.58
CA ALA A 76 -0.42 -6.44 21.27
C ALA A 76 0.73 -5.66 21.88
N ASP A 77 1.15 -4.59 21.20
CA ASP A 77 2.20 -3.71 21.69
C ASP A 77 1.78 -3.23 23.08
N HIS A 78 2.51 -3.64 24.12
CA HIS A 78 2.23 -3.20 25.49
C HIS A 78 2.69 -1.75 25.69
N CYS A 79 2.29 -0.86 24.78
CA CYS A 79 2.70 0.54 24.77
C CYS A 79 2.17 1.32 25.98
N HIS A 80 1.16 0.82 26.70
CA HIS A 80 0.76 1.40 27.99
C HIS A 80 1.78 1.12 29.11
N LYS A 81 2.57 0.04 29.01
CA LYS A 81 3.61 -0.30 30.00
C LYS A 81 4.97 0.27 29.59
N GLU A 82 5.24 0.29 28.29
CA GLU A 82 6.48 0.79 27.69
C GLU A 82 6.16 1.87 26.66
N PRO A 83 6.04 3.15 27.06
CA PRO A 83 5.55 4.23 26.18
C PRO A 83 6.50 4.50 25.00
N GLU A 84 7.79 4.21 25.15
CA GLU A 84 8.80 4.43 24.11
C GLU A 84 8.70 3.44 22.95
N ILE A 85 7.97 2.33 23.11
CA ILE A 85 7.87 1.28 22.08
C ILE A 85 7.30 1.83 20.77
N CYS A 86 6.37 2.78 20.84
CA CYS A 86 5.77 3.40 19.66
C CYS A 86 6.71 4.38 18.95
N SER A 87 7.73 4.89 19.65
CA SER A 87 8.74 5.78 19.06
C SER A 87 9.91 5.01 18.43
N SER A 88 9.88 3.67 18.46
CA SER A 88 10.87 2.83 17.80
C SER A 88 10.77 2.95 16.27
N SER A 89 11.92 2.83 15.60
CA SER A 89 12.00 2.83 14.14
C SER A 89 11.17 1.73 13.46
N TYR A 90 10.80 0.67 14.18
CA TYR A 90 9.92 -0.38 13.68
C TYR A 90 8.52 0.12 13.32
N TYR A 91 7.99 1.10 14.06
CA TYR A 91 6.64 1.63 13.85
C TYR A 91 6.64 2.92 13.01
N SER A 92 7.81 3.46 12.67
CA SER A 92 7.91 4.68 11.87
C SER A 92 7.52 4.39 10.42
N THR A 93 6.41 4.98 9.97
CA THR A 93 5.88 4.84 8.60
C THR A 93 6.43 5.89 7.63
N GLY A 94 7.30 6.79 8.09
CA GLY A 94 7.90 7.85 7.28
C GLY A 94 8.59 8.94 8.10
N ALA A 95 9.19 9.92 7.40
CA ALA A 95 9.96 10.99 8.03
C ALA A 95 9.13 11.99 8.87
N ASN A 96 7.79 11.95 8.75
CA ASN A 96 6.86 12.85 9.46
C ASN A 96 5.82 12.09 10.29
N SER A 97 6.10 10.83 10.64
CA SER A 97 5.18 10.01 11.44
C SER A 97 5.15 10.47 12.89
N THR A 98 3.96 10.48 13.49
CA THR A 98 3.76 10.83 14.90
C THR A 98 3.10 9.64 15.60
N MET A 99 3.91 8.69 16.01
CA MET A 99 3.43 7.46 16.64
C MET A 99 3.00 7.68 18.08
N ALA A 100 1.82 7.18 18.45
CA ALA A 100 1.33 7.22 19.82
C ALA A 100 0.64 5.92 20.21
N CYS A 101 0.62 5.65 21.51
CA CYS A 101 -0.11 4.51 22.07
C CYS A 101 -1.61 4.85 22.18
N CYS A 102 -2.42 4.26 21.30
CA CYS A 102 -3.87 4.37 21.33
C CYS A 102 -4.51 3.00 21.58
N ASN A 103 -5.23 2.83 22.70
CA ASN A 103 -5.87 1.57 23.08
C ASN A 103 -4.90 0.37 23.09
N ASN A 104 -3.70 0.55 23.67
CA ASN A 104 -2.64 -0.47 23.73
C ASN A 104 -2.18 -0.98 22.33
N LYS A 105 -2.13 -0.06 21.36
CA LYS A 105 -1.56 -0.26 20.03
C LYS A 105 -0.85 1.01 19.59
N CYS A 106 0.26 0.88 18.87
CA CYS A 106 0.91 2.03 18.26
C CYS A 106 0.15 2.45 16.99
N MET A 107 -0.30 3.71 16.95
CA MET A 107 -1.01 4.32 15.83
C MET A 107 -0.24 5.54 15.35
N ASP A 108 -0.22 5.77 14.04
CA ASP A 108 0.35 6.97 13.45
C ASP A 108 -0.69 8.10 13.44
N LEU A 109 -0.57 9.02 14.39
CA LEU A 109 -1.48 10.16 14.50
C LEU A 109 -1.34 11.15 13.32
N SER A 110 -0.31 11.00 12.47
CA SER A 110 -0.06 11.92 11.36
C SER A 110 -0.91 11.62 10.13
N THR A 111 -1.38 10.37 10.01
CA THR A 111 -2.07 9.84 8.82
C THR A 111 -3.34 9.05 9.13
N ASP A 112 -3.54 8.58 10.37
CA ASP A 112 -4.75 7.82 10.74
C ASP A 112 -5.96 8.74 10.93
N ASP A 113 -6.92 8.65 10.01
CA ASP A 113 -8.21 9.37 10.05
C ASP A 113 -9.03 9.14 11.32
N LYS A 114 -8.79 8.04 12.06
CA LYS A 114 -9.51 7.73 13.30
C LYS A 114 -8.82 8.26 14.56
N ASN A 115 -7.54 8.65 14.44
CA ASN A 115 -6.69 9.09 15.54
C ASN A 115 -5.86 10.33 15.15
N CYS A 116 -6.41 11.22 14.35
CA CYS A 116 -5.64 12.29 13.72
C CYS A 116 -5.18 13.33 14.74
N GLY A 117 -3.87 13.49 14.92
CA GLY A 117 -3.24 14.39 15.90
C GLY A 117 -3.40 13.96 17.37
N ALA A 118 -4.38 13.12 17.70
CA ALA A 118 -4.60 12.55 19.02
C ALA A 118 -5.44 11.27 18.96
N CYS A 119 -5.25 10.37 19.92
CA CYS A 119 -6.05 9.16 20.03
C CYS A 119 -7.55 9.47 20.10
N LYS A 120 -8.36 8.70 19.36
CA LYS A 120 -9.82 8.86 19.23
C LYS A 120 -10.27 10.20 18.64
N ASN A 121 -9.36 10.99 18.05
CA ASN A 121 -9.72 12.19 17.30
C ASN A 121 -10.03 11.83 15.84
N LYS A 122 -11.26 11.38 15.58
CA LYS A 122 -11.69 10.98 14.25
C LYS A 122 -12.00 12.20 13.38
N CYS A 123 -11.44 12.24 12.18
CA CYS A 123 -11.78 13.24 11.17
C CYS A 123 -13.24 13.14 10.73
N LYS A 124 -13.85 14.29 10.40
CA LYS A 124 -15.23 14.33 9.91
C LYS A 124 -15.35 13.67 8.54
N PHE A 125 -16.57 13.34 8.13
CA PHE A 125 -16.80 12.83 6.79
C PHE A 125 -16.27 13.80 5.73
N GLY A 126 -15.55 13.26 4.74
CA GLY A 126 -14.90 14.02 3.68
C GLY A 126 -13.59 14.71 4.07
N GLN A 127 -13.13 14.55 5.32
CA GLN A 127 -11.80 14.99 5.74
C GLN A 127 -10.80 13.83 5.71
N THR A 128 -9.54 14.19 5.52
CA THR A 128 -8.39 13.29 5.59
C THR A 128 -7.41 13.81 6.62
N CYS A 129 -6.74 12.92 7.35
CA CYS A 129 -5.68 13.26 8.27
C CYS A 129 -4.39 13.58 7.52
N CYS A 130 -4.04 14.86 7.47
CA CYS A 130 -2.78 15.33 6.90
C CYS A 130 -1.92 15.91 8.01
N ARG A 131 -0.83 15.22 8.34
CA ARG A 131 0.17 15.66 9.33
C ARG A 131 -0.45 15.97 10.70
N GLY A 132 -1.40 15.12 11.11
CA GLY A 132 -2.10 15.26 12.39
C GLY A 132 -3.20 16.32 12.39
N GLN A 133 -3.61 16.82 11.23
CA GLN A 133 -4.73 17.75 11.08
C GLN A 133 -5.76 17.19 10.11
N CYS A 134 -7.03 17.21 10.51
CA CYS A 134 -8.13 16.85 9.63
C CYS A 134 -8.39 17.99 8.65
N VAL A 135 -8.19 17.74 7.37
CA VAL A 135 -8.36 18.73 6.30
C VAL A 135 -9.31 18.22 5.22
N TYR A 136 -10.04 19.12 4.57
CA TYR A 136 -10.88 18.78 3.43
C TYR A 136 -10.05 18.82 2.16
N VAL A 137 -9.55 17.67 1.71
CA VAL A 137 -8.73 17.59 0.49
C VAL A 137 -9.48 18.02 -0.77
N ALA A 138 -10.82 18.04 -0.73
CA ALA A 138 -11.64 18.50 -1.84
C ALA A 138 -11.62 20.03 -2.05
N TYR A 139 -11.26 20.82 -1.02
CA TYR A 139 -11.43 22.29 -1.02
C TYR A 139 -10.25 23.06 -0.40
N ASP A 140 -9.38 22.41 0.39
CA ASP A 140 -8.21 23.07 0.95
C ASP A 140 -7.14 23.24 -0.12
N LYS A 141 -6.83 24.49 -0.47
CA LYS A 141 -5.81 24.86 -1.46
C LYS A 141 -4.40 24.33 -1.16
N ARG A 142 -4.10 23.96 0.09
CA ARG A 142 -2.79 23.42 0.52
C ARG A 142 -2.74 21.89 0.52
N HIS A 143 -3.91 21.24 0.39
CA HIS A 143 -4.06 19.79 0.46
C HIS A 143 -5.03 19.30 -0.63
N CYS A 144 -4.98 19.90 -1.81
CA CYS A 144 -5.96 19.66 -2.86
C CYS A 144 -5.78 18.28 -3.49
N GLY A 145 -6.78 17.42 -3.39
CA GLY A 145 -6.75 16.03 -3.87
C GLY A 145 -5.97 15.08 -2.97
N GLU A 146 -4.85 15.53 -2.40
CA GLU A 146 -4.03 14.76 -1.46
C GLU A 146 -3.31 15.65 -0.44
N CYS A 147 -2.75 15.03 0.60
CA CYS A 147 -2.01 15.76 1.63
C CYS A 147 -0.76 16.46 1.07
N ASN A 148 -0.60 17.75 1.41
CA ASN A 148 0.51 18.62 1.00
C ASN A 148 0.56 18.91 -0.52
N HIS A 149 -0.53 18.70 -1.24
CA HIS A 149 -0.64 19.13 -2.63
C HIS A 149 -1.24 20.54 -2.67
N ARG A 150 -0.37 21.53 -2.89
CA ARG A 150 -0.77 22.92 -2.96
C ARG A 150 -1.02 23.36 -4.40
N CYS A 151 -2.16 24.00 -4.65
CA CYS A 151 -2.43 24.64 -5.95
C CYS A 151 -1.62 25.93 -6.15
N GLU A 152 -1.44 26.34 -7.40
CA GLU A 152 -0.69 27.55 -7.74
C GLU A 152 -1.42 28.82 -7.26
N LEU A 153 -0.69 29.94 -7.23
CA LEU A 153 -1.24 31.22 -6.80
C LEU A 153 -2.37 31.65 -7.75
N GLY A 154 -3.56 31.84 -7.19
CA GLY A 154 -4.75 32.24 -7.94
C GLY A 154 -5.69 31.08 -8.28
N GLU A 155 -5.25 29.83 -8.15
CA GLU A 155 -6.09 28.67 -8.45
C GLU A 155 -7.11 28.38 -7.33
N LEU A 156 -8.22 27.76 -7.72
CA LEU A 156 -9.20 27.18 -6.81
C LEU A 156 -8.97 25.68 -6.69
N CYS A 157 -9.21 25.16 -5.49
CA CYS A 157 -9.33 23.73 -5.26
C CYS A 157 -10.82 23.39 -5.20
N VAL A 158 -11.30 22.64 -6.19
CA VAL A 158 -12.70 22.19 -6.23
C VAL A 158 -12.73 20.71 -6.56
N TYR A 159 -13.46 19.94 -5.75
CA TYR A 159 -13.53 18.47 -5.86
C TYR A 159 -12.15 17.76 -5.83
N GLY A 160 -11.14 18.40 -5.21
CA GLY A 160 -9.78 17.85 -5.13
C GLY A 160 -8.94 18.08 -6.37
N LEU A 161 -9.33 19.00 -7.25
CA LEU A 161 -8.60 19.37 -8.45
C LEU A 161 -8.20 20.85 -8.38
N CYS A 162 -6.91 21.12 -8.62
CA CYS A 162 -6.42 22.47 -8.83
C CYS A 162 -6.87 22.96 -10.21
N ASN A 163 -7.35 24.20 -10.28
CA ASN A 163 -7.81 24.83 -11.52
C ASN A 163 -8.97 24.06 -12.20
N TYR A 164 -9.90 23.56 -11.39
CA TYR A 164 -11.15 22.99 -11.88
C TYR A 164 -12.02 24.10 -12.50
N ALA A 165 -12.03 24.15 -13.83
CA ALA A 165 -12.79 25.07 -14.66
C ALA A 165 -13.95 24.36 -15.37
#